data_AF-A0A952H624-F1
#
_entry.id   AF-A0A952H624-F1
#
_cell.length_a   1.000
_cell.length_b   1.000
_cell.length_c   1.000
_cell.angle_alpha   90.00
_cell.angle_beta   90.00
_cell.angle_gamma   90.00
#
_symmetry.space_group_name_H-M   'P 1'
#
loop_
_entity.id
_entity.type
_entity.pdbx_description
1 polymer ?
#
loop_
_entity_poly.entity_id
_entity_poly.type
_entity_poly.pdbx_seq_one_letter_code
_entity_poly.pdbx_strand_id
1 'polypeptide(L)'
;MITLVLAVYTARLWRSTKEAGERQSNEMKDSIAQAIRSADAMEAVAEATRANAALMQATLHRQMRAYVTVDLGQAFHQDERLRFEGKPALENTGFTPARNVSYRFMADVLPANLAANYNFPEPPEEIRNDASLAPRQKLLASGGIVQRRFSDAEVEEIMAGEGRKLYVWGTVSYNDIFGEQRWQTDFCVSITFFQVEDGGYRSHYHYHPTHNGMT
;
A
#
# COMPACT_ATOMS: atom_id res chain seq x y z
N MET A 1 -14.84 80.45 52.78
CA MET A 1 -13.69 79.49 52.81
C MET A 1 -14.12 78.07 52.38
N ILE A 2 -15.25 77.56 52.86
CA ILE A 2 -15.74 76.18 52.58
C ILE A 2 -15.98 75.89 51.08
N THR A 3 -16.52 76.84 50.32
CA THR A 3 -16.83 76.70 48.89
C THR A 3 -15.57 76.56 48.00
N LEU A 4 -14.50 77.28 48.34
CA LEU A 4 -13.23 77.26 47.59
C LEU A 4 -12.53 75.91 47.74
N VAL A 5 -12.56 75.34 48.94
CA VAL A 5 -12.05 73.99 49.22
C VAL A 5 -12.82 72.95 48.43
N LEU A 6 -14.15 73.04 48.42
CA LEU A 6 -15.01 72.11 47.69
C LEU A 6 -14.73 72.12 46.18
N ALA A 7 -14.52 73.31 45.59
CA ALA A 7 -14.17 73.48 44.18
C ALA A 7 -12.81 72.85 43.81
N VAL A 8 -11.82 72.94 44.70
CA VAL A 8 -10.49 72.32 44.49
C VAL A 8 -10.58 70.79 44.54
N TYR A 9 -11.38 70.25 45.47
CA TYR A 9 -11.59 68.80 45.56
C TYR A 9 -12.35 68.25 44.36
N THR A 10 -13.40 68.93 43.88
CA THR A 10 -14.13 68.50 42.67
C THR A 10 -13.27 68.59 41.41
N ALA A 11 -12.44 69.62 41.27
CA ALA A 11 -11.50 69.73 40.15
C ALA A 11 -10.44 68.62 40.17
N ARG A 12 -9.88 68.30 41.35
CA ARG A 12 -8.93 67.18 41.51
C ARG A 12 -9.58 65.84 41.23
N LEU A 13 -10.79 65.62 41.75
CA LEU A 13 -11.55 64.40 41.50
C LEU A 13 -11.79 64.24 40.00
N TRP A 14 -12.30 65.27 39.33
CA TRP A 14 -12.55 65.25 37.89
C TRP A 14 -11.29 64.90 37.09
N ARG A 15 -10.15 65.50 37.44
CA ARG A 15 -8.88 65.20 36.79
C ARG A 15 -8.46 63.75 37.02
N SER A 16 -8.57 63.25 38.25
CA SER A 16 -8.25 61.86 38.57
C SER A 16 -9.16 60.86 37.87
N THR A 17 -10.47 61.15 37.75
CA THR A 17 -11.45 60.32 37.06
C THR A 17 -11.17 60.29 35.56
N LYS A 18 -10.78 61.43 34.98
CA LYS A 18 -10.39 61.51 33.56
C LYS A 18 -9.13 60.69 33.28
N GLU A 19 -8.07 60.85 34.09
CA GLU A 19 -6.82 60.10 33.97
C GLU A 19 -7.01 58.58 34.22
N ALA A 20 -7.91 58.21 35.13
CA ALA A 20 -8.28 56.81 35.36
C ALA A 20 -9.05 56.23 34.17
N GLY A 21 -10.00 56.98 33.60
CA GLY A 21 -10.76 56.58 32.42
C GLY A 21 -9.88 56.43 31.17
N GLU A 22 -8.91 57.32 30.98
CA GLU A 22 -7.94 57.22 29.87
C GLU A 22 -7.05 55.98 30.01
N ARG A 23 -6.52 55.71 31.22
CA ARG A 23 -5.74 54.49 31.49
C ARG A 23 -6.54 53.23 31.25
N GLN A 24 -7.76 53.15 31.80
CA GLN A 24 -8.65 52.01 31.60
C GLN A 24 -9.00 51.81 30.12
N SER A 25 -9.22 52.88 29.36
CA SER A 25 -9.49 52.79 27.92
C SER A 25 -8.29 52.24 27.16
N ASN A 26 -7.06 52.64 27.52
CA ASN A 26 -5.85 52.13 26.90
C ASN A 26 -5.59 50.66 27.26
N GLU A 27 -5.71 50.29 28.54
CA GLU A 27 -5.60 48.90 28.99
C GLU A 27 -6.65 48.00 28.30
N MET A 28 -7.87 48.50 28.11
CA MET A 28 -8.91 47.79 27.36
C MET A 28 -8.53 47.59 25.89
N LYS A 29 -7.96 48.60 25.22
CA LYS A 29 -7.48 48.49 23.83
C LYS A 29 -6.36 47.46 23.70
N ASP A 30 -5.41 47.48 24.63
CA ASP A 30 -4.29 46.54 24.65
C ASP A 30 -4.77 45.11 24.91
N SER A 31 -5.72 44.94 25.84
CA SER A 31 -6.37 43.66 26.12
C SER A 31 -7.13 43.13 24.90
N ILE A 32 -7.89 43.96 24.20
CA ILE A 32 -8.57 43.58 22.94
C ILE A 32 -7.56 43.19 21.88
N ALA A 33 -6.47 43.97 21.71
CA ALA A 33 -5.44 43.65 20.73
C ALA A 33 -4.73 42.32 21.04
N GLN A 34 -4.48 42.03 22.32
CA GLN A 34 -3.93 40.74 22.74
C GLN A 34 -4.92 39.60 22.57
N ALA A 35 -6.21 39.83 22.84
CA ALA A 35 -7.27 38.85 22.61
C ALA A 35 -7.39 38.50 21.14
N ILE A 36 -7.34 39.48 20.23
CA ILE A 36 -7.35 39.26 18.78
C ILE A 36 -6.15 38.41 18.35
N ARG A 37 -4.92 38.79 18.74
CA ARG A 37 -3.72 37.98 18.43
C ARG A 37 -3.81 36.55 18.96
N SER A 38 -4.42 36.38 20.13
CA SER A 38 -4.62 35.06 20.72
C SER A 38 -5.66 34.25 19.95
N ALA A 39 -6.74 34.89 19.50
CA ALA A 39 -7.75 34.27 18.65
C ALA A 39 -7.17 33.84 17.29
N ASP A 40 -6.41 34.70 16.62
CA ASP A 40 -5.76 34.41 15.34
C ASP A 40 -4.79 33.22 15.47
N ALA A 41 -3.98 33.19 16.55
CA ALA A 41 -3.10 32.07 16.83
C ALA A 41 -3.87 30.77 17.10
N MET A 42 -4.99 30.83 17.81
CA MET A 42 -5.85 29.66 18.04
C MET A 42 -6.51 29.17 16.76
N GLU A 43 -6.91 30.07 15.84
CA GLU A 43 -7.43 29.72 14.52
C GLU A 43 -6.39 28.96 13.69
N ALA A 44 -5.16 29.48 13.61
CA ALA A 44 -4.06 28.81 12.92
C ALA A 44 -3.74 27.41 13.52
N VAL A 45 -3.77 27.28 14.85
CA VAL A 45 -3.60 25.98 15.53
C VAL A 45 -4.76 25.03 15.20
N ALA A 46 -5.99 25.52 15.16
CA ALA A 46 -7.16 24.71 14.82
C ALA A 46 -7.07 24.20 13.38
N GLU A 47 -6.65 25.05 12.42
CA GLU A 47 -6.42 24.64 11.03
C GLU A 47 -5.31 23.59 10.91
N ALA A 48 -4.17 23.81 11.54
CA ALA A 48 -3.07 22.84 11.56
C ALA A 48 -3.50 21.50 12.17
N THR A 49 -4.30 21.54 13.23
CA THR A 49 -4.83 20.33 13.88
C THR A 49 -5.76 19.57 12.94
N ARG A 50 -6.64 20.25 12.20
CA ARG A 50 -7.51 19.61 11.18
C ARG A 50 -6.69 18.98 10.06
N ALA A 51 -5.69 19.68 9.55
CA ALA A 51 -4.80 19.16 8.51
C ALA A 51 -4.03 17.91 8.99
N ASN A 52 -3.51 17.94 10.23
CA ASN A 52 -2.83 16.80 10.84
C ASN A 52 -3.76 15.61 11.06
N ALA A 53 -5.00 15.84 11.51
CA ALA A 53 -5.98 14.78 11.69
C ALA A 53 -6.31 14.10 10.35
N ALA A 54 -6.48 14.87 9.27
CA ALA A 54 -6.72 14.34 7.93
C ALA A 54 -5.53 13.52 7.40
N LEU A 55 -4.31 14.02 7.59
CA LEU A 55 -3.08 13.28 7.23
C LEU A 55 -2.95 11.98 8.02
N MET A 56 -3.23 12.02 9.33
CA MET A 56 -3.19 10.85 10.20
C MET A 56 -4.21 9.80 9.74
N GLN A 57 -5.43 10.22 9.41
CA GLN A 57 -6.47 9.32 8.89
C GLN A 57 -6.04 8.67 7.55
N ALA A 58 -5.49 9.44 6.61
CA ALA A 58 -5.01 8.92 5.33
C ALA A 58 -3.83 7.95 5.51
N THR A 59 -2.93 8.25 6.45
CA THR A 59 -1.77 7.41 6.76
C THR A 59 -2.19 6.09 7.41
N LEU A 60 -3.09 6.15 8.40
CA LEU A 60 -3.65 4.96 9.05
C LEU A 60 -4.40 4.11 8.04
N HIS A 61 -5.18 4.72 7.15
CA HIS A 61 -5.84 3.99 6.07
C HIS A 61 -4.82 3.23 5.22
N ARG A 62 -3.78 3.89 4.70
CA ARG A 62 -2.73 3.21 3.92
C ARG A 62 -2.03 2.11 4.69
N GLN A 63 -1.66 2.35 5.95
CA GLN A 63 -0.97 1.35 6.77
C GLN A 63 -1.83 0.13 7.07
N MET A 64 -3.15 0.30 7.22
CA MET A 64 -4.05 -0.79 7.58
C MET A 64 -4.56 -1.59 6.39
N ARG A 65 -4.35 -1.13 5.15
CA ARG A 65 -4.90 -1.77 3.95
C ARG A 65 -4.43 -3.21 3.75
N ALA A 66 -5.22 -3.94 2.97
CA ALA A 66 -4.85 -5.25 2.45
C ALA A 66 -3.78 -5.09 1.36
N TYR A 67 -2.75 -5.92 1.42
CA TYR A 67 -1.66 -5.97 0.46
C TYR A 67 -1.48 -7.41 0.00
N VAL A 68 -2.02 -7.75 -1.18
CA VAL A 68 -1.89 -9.10 -1.72
C VAL A 68 -0.63 -9.19 -2.56
N THR A 69 0.34 -9.97 -2.07
CA THR A 69 1.60 -10.26 -2.74
C THR A 69 1.60 -11.68 -3.26
N VAL A 70 2.41 -11.94 -4.29
CA VAL A 70 2.58 -13.28 -4.84
C VAL A 70 3.92 -13.84 -4.40
N ASP A 71 3.86 -14.87 -3.57
CA ASP A 71 4.98 -15.72 -3.20
C ASP A 71 4.96 -16.96 -4.11
N LEU A 72 6.09 -17.62 -4.31
CA LEU A 72 6.06 -18.92 -4.98
C LEU A 72 5.68 -19.98 -3.96
N GLY A 73 4.57 -20.65 -4.22
CA GLY A 73 4.20 -21.84 -3.47
C GLY A 73 5.08 -23.01 -3.92
N GLN A 74 4.67 -23.65 -5.00
CA GLN A 74 5.29 -24.90 -5.45
C GLN A 74 5.49 -24.89 -6.97
N ALA A 75 6.50 -25.62 -7.43
CA ALA A 75 6.71 -25.87 -8.85
C ALA A 75 6.85 -27.37 -9.08
N PHE A 76 6.16 -27.89 -10.09
CA PHE A 76 6.21 -29.28 -10.51
C PHE A 76 6.88 -29.38 -11.87
N HIS A 77 7.76 -30.37 -12.01
CA HIS A 77 8.35 -30.71 -13.29
C HIS A 77 7.43 -31.64 -14.07
N GLN A 78 7.62 -31.70 -15.39
CA GLN A 78 6.87 -32.63 -16.24
C GLN A 78 7.35 -34.08 -16.01
N ASP A 79 6.40 -35.01 -15.85
CA ASP A 79 6.62 -36.46 -15.88
C ASP A 79 5.58 -37.10 -16.84
N GLU A 80 5.45 -38.43 -16.88
CA GLU A 80 4.46 -39.11 -17.75
C GLU A 80 3.02 -38.61 -17.59
N ARG A 81 2.63 -38.13 -16.40
CA ARG A 81 1.26 -37.74 -16.02
C ARG A 81 1.10 -36.25 -15.81
N LEU A 82 2.13 -35.58 -15.32
CA LEU A 82 2.17 -34.17 -14.97
C LEU A 82 2.74 -33.35 -16.12
N ARG A 83 2.41 -32.07 -16.14
CA ARG A 83 3.06 -31.06 -16.98
C ARG A 83 3.83 -30.12 -16.06
N PHE A 84 4.73 -29.33 -16.63
CA PHE A 84 5.32 -28.23 -15.88
C PHE A 84 4.20 -27.35 -15.32
N GLU A 85 4.22 -27.15 -14.00
CA GLU A 85 3.20 -26.38 -13.30
C GLU A 85 3.86 -25.49 -12.25
N GLY A 86 3.51 -24.21 -12.26
CA GLY A 86 3.79 -23.28 -11.17
C GLY A 86 2.51 -23.00 -10.38
N LYS A 87 2.57 -23.21 -9.06
CA LYS A 87 1.51 -22.87 -8.11
C LYS A 87 1.93 -21.66 -7.26
N PRO A 88 1.68 -20.43 -7.72
CA PRO A 88 1.93 -19.25 -6.91
C PRO A 88 1.04 -19.27 -5.65
N ALA A 89 1.61 -18.84 -4.53
CA ALA A 89 0.92 -18.62 -3.28
C ALA A 89 0.57 -17.14 -3.15
N LEU A 90 -0.72 -16.82 -3.15
CA LEU A 90 -1.19 -15.47 -2.89
C LEU A 90 -1.20 -15.26 -1.38
N GLU A 91 -0.48 -14.25 -0.89
CA GLU A 91 -0.42 -13.91 0.53
C GLU A 91 -0.94 -12.50 0.75
N ASN A 92 -1.87 -12.34 1.68
CA ASN A 92 -2.23 -11.01 2.17
C ASN A 92 -1.25 -10.58 3.28
N THR A 93 -0.29 -9.73 2.93
CA THR A 93 0.69 -9.16 3.86
C THR A 93 0.18 -7.92 4.60
N GLY A 94 -1.01 -7.43 4.23
CA GLY A 94 -1.68 -6.30 4.86
C GLY A 94 -2.36 -6.66 6.19
N PHE A 95 -2.93 -5.64 6.84
CA PHE A 95 -3.54 -5.78 8.17
C PHE A 95 -5.05 -6.02 8.15
N THR A 96 -5.69 -5.84 7.00
CA THR A 96 -7.13 -6.09 6.83
C THR A 96 -7.37 -7.21 5.82
N PRO A 97 -8.50 -7.94 5.91
CA PRO A 97 -8.87 -8.92 4.90
C PRO A 97 -8.92 -8.34 3.48
N ALA A 98 -8.42 -9.08 2.49
CA ALA A 98 -8.66 -8.83 1.08
C ALA A 98 -9.93 -9.57 0.67
N ARG A 99 -10.88 -8.89 0.03
CA ARG A 99 -12.18 -9.42 -0.40
C ARG A 99 -12.21 -9.59 -1.92
N ASN A 100 -13.07 -10.47 -2.42
CA ASN A 100 -13.27 -10.70 -3.85
C ASN A 100 -11.94 -10.96 -4.58
N VAL A 101 -11.05 -11.74 -3.95
CA VAL A 101 -9.70 -11.98 -4.47
C VAL A 101 -9.81 -12.86 -5.70
N SER A 102 -9.63 -12.26 -6.87
CA SER A 102 -9.57 -12.92 -8.16
C SER A 102 -8.13 -12.96 -8.67
N TYR A 103 -7.83 -13.92 -9.53
CA TYR A 103 -6.52 -13.97 -10.17
C TYR A 103 -6.60 -14.55 -11.57
N ARG A 104 -5.63 -14.17 -12.40
CA ARG A 104 -5.38 -14.75 -13.71
C ARG A 104 -3.88 -14.90 -13.87
N PHE A 105 -3.42 -16.06 -14.27
CA PHE A 105 -2.01 -16.25 -14.58
C PHE A 105 -1.83 -17.38 -15.59
N MET A 106 -0.68 -17.34 -16.25
CA MET A 106 -0.25 -18.32 -17.22
C MET A 106 1.17 -18.76 -16.88
N ALA A 107 1.53 -19.95 -17.34
CA ALA A 107 2.89 -20.43 -17.25
C ALA A 107 3.36 -20.96 -18.61
N ASP A 108 4.64 -20.72 -18.90
CA ASP A 108 5.30 -21.27 -20.09
C ASP A 108 6.80 -21.43 -19.84
N VAL A 109 7.43 -22.32 -20.60
CA VAL A 109 8.89 -22.49 -20.58
C VAL A 109 9.49 -21.63 -21.67
N LEU A 110 10.24 -20.61 -21.26
CA LEU A 110 10.84 -19.63 -22.15
C LEU A 110 12.37 -19.64 -22.01
N PRO A 111 13.12 -19.05 -22.96
CA PRO A 111 14.56 -18.91 -22.82
C PRO A 111 14.98 -18.22 -21.51
N ALA A 112 16.08 -18.64 -20.92
CA ALA A 112 16.62 -18.06 -19.68
C ALA A 112 17.04 -16.60 -19.86
N ASN A 113 17.47 -16.23 -21.07
CA ASN A 113 17.89 -14.88 -21.46
C ASN A 113 16.75 -14.15 -22.18
N LEU A 114 15.63 -13.94 -21.49
CA LEU A 114 14.56 -13.08 -22.03
C LEU A 114 15.06 -11.64 -22.17
N ALA A 115 14.60 -10.96 -23.22
CA ALA A 115 14.80 -9.53 -23.35
C ALA A 115 14.09 -8.81 -22.19
N ALA A 116 14.68 -7.72 -21.68
CA ALA A 116 14.11 -6.96 -20.56
C ALA A 116 12.68 -6.44 -20.84
N ASN A 117 12.37 -6.22 -22.12
CA ASN A 117 11.08 -5.76 -22.63
C ASN A 117 10.24 -6.89 -23.26
N TYR A 118 10.49 -8.15 -22.90
CA TYR A 118 9.67 -9.26 -23.38
C TYR A 118 8.21 -9.03 -23.00
N ASN A 119 7.32 -9.08 -24.00
CA ASN A 119 5.90 -8.89 -23.79
C ASN A 119 5.26 -10.25 -23.50
N PHE A 120 4.92 -10.48 -22.23
CA PHE A 120 4.24 -11.70 -21.84
C PHE A 120 2.81 -11.70 -22.40
N PRO A 121 2.33 -12.80 -23.01
CA PRO A 121 0.97 -12.87 -23.49
C PRO A 121 -0.01 -12.74 -22.32
N GLU A 122 -1.10 -12.02 -22.55
CA GLU A 122 -2.11 -11.80 -21.52
C GLU A 122 -2.73 -13.15 -21.10
N PRO A 123 -2.79 -13.46 -19.79
CA PRO A 123 -3.45 -14.67 -19.32
C PRO A 123 -4.91 -14.73 -19.79
N PRO A 124 -5.47 -15.94 -19.99
CA PRO A 124 -6.89 -16.13 -20.30
C PRO A 124 -7.81 -15.59 -19.19
N GLU A 125 -9.13 -15.67 -19.40
CA GLU A 125 -10.15 -15.07 -18.54
C GLU A 125 -9.90 -15.21 -17.03
N GLU A 126 -10.25 -14.15 -16.31
CA GLU A 126 -10.06 -14.05 -14.87
C GLU A 126 -10.80 -15.16 -14.12
N ILE A 127 -10.05 -15.95 -13.34
CA ILE A 127 -10.65 -16.88 -12.39
C ILE A 127 -11.24 -16.03 -11.26
N ARG A 128 -12.54 -15.83 -11.33
CA ARG A 128 -13.29 -15.13 -10.30
C ARG A 128 -13.44 -16.04 -9.09
N ASN A 129 -12.66 -15.74 -8.07
CA ASN A 129 -12.84 -16.33 -6.76
C ASN A 129 -13.52 -15.30 -5.86
N ASP A 130 -14.65 -15.66 -5.27
CA ASP A 130 -15.26 -14.89 -4.17
C ASP A 130 -14.53 -15.18 -2.84
N ALA A 131 -13.22 -15.37 -2.93
CA ALA A 131 -12.39 -15.72 -1.79
C ALA A 131 -12.05 -14.45 -1.01
N SER A 132 -12.14 -14.56 0.31
CA SER A 132 -11.57 -13.58 1.22
C SER A 132 -10.26 -14.13 1.78
N LEU A 133 -9.17 -13.36 1.67
CA LEU A 133 -7.89 -13.67 2.29
C LEU A 133 -7.75 -12.85 3.57
N ALA A 134 -7.80 -13.53 4.72
CA ALA A 134 -7.48 -12.92 6.01
C ALA A 134 -6.01 -12.43 6.04
N PRO A 135 -5.66 -11.51 6.95
CA PRO A 135 -4.27 -11.10 7.15
C PRO A 135 -3.36 -12.31 7.36
N ARG A 136 -2.24 -12.34 6.64
CA ARG A 136 -1.23 -13.43 6.63
C ARG A 136 -1.73 -14.79 6.12
N GLN A 137 -2.94 -14.87 5.59
CA GLN A 137 -3.43 -16.09 4.97
C GLN A 137 -2.79 -16.27 3.59
N LYS A 138 -2.40 -17.51 3.30
CA LYS A 138 -1.95 -17.94 1.98
C LYS A 138 -3.06 -18.68 1.25
N LEU A 139 -3.24 -18.38 -0.03
CA LEU A 139 -4.07 -19.14 -0.96
C LEU A 139 -3.16 -19.71 -2.05
N LEU A 140 -3.10 -21.05 -2.16
CA LEU A 140 -2.41 -21.71 -3.26
C LEU A 140 -3.27 -21.62 -4.51
N ALA A 141 -2.85 -20.78 -5.45
CA ALA A 141 -3.57 -20.60 -6.69
C ALA A 141 -3.16 -21.70 -7.68
N SER A 142 -4.16 -22.37 -8.26
CA SER A 142 -3.97 -23.35 -9.34
C SER A 142 -4.26 -22.70 -10.69
N GLY A 143 -3.57 -23.15 -11.75
CA GLY A 143 -3.79 -22.64 -13.11
C GLY A 143 -2.52 -22.39 -13.93
N GLY A 144 -1.35 -22.42 -13.30
CA GLY A 144 -0.06 -22.14 -13.94
C GLY A 144 0.51 -23.37 -14.64
N ILE A 145 -0.32 -24.07 -15.42
CA ILE A 145 0.05 -25.30 -16.12
C ILE A 145 0.51 -24.93 -17.53
N VAL A 146 1.70 -25.39 -17.91
CA VAL A 146 2.20 -25.22 -19.28
C VAL A 146 1.37 -26.07 -20.23
N GLN A 147 0.80 -25.44 -21.25
CA GLN A 147 -0.15 -26.09 -22.16
C GLN A 147 0.52 -27.11 -23.08
N ARG A 148 1.75 -26.84 -23.49
CA ARG A 148 2.56 -27.73 -24.31
C ARG A 148 3.26 -28.78 -23.44
N ARG A 149 3.34 -30.02 -23.96
CA ARG A 149 4.26 -31.04 -23.43
C ARG A 149 5.61 -30.96 -24.16
N PHE A 150 6.68 -31.15 -23.40
CA PHE A 150 8.05 -31.20 -23.91
C PHE A 150 8.47 -32.66 -24.13
N SER A 151 9.41 -32.92 -25.04
CA SER A 151 10.03 -34.26 -25.16
C SER A 151 10.93 -34.54 -23.95
N ASP A 152 11.27 -35.81 -23.68
CA ASP A 152 12.13 -36.16 -22.55
C ASP A 152 13.49 -35.44 -22.61
N ALA A 153 14.06 -35.32 -23.81
CA ALA A 153 15.30 -34.56 -24.02
C ALA A 153 15.14 -33.05 -23.71
N GLU A 154 14.00 -32.45 -24.06
CA GLU A 154 13.72 -31.06 -23.69
C GLU A 154 13.48 -30.90 -22.18
N VAL A 155 12.83 -31.88 -21.54
CA VAL A 155 12.65 -31.89 -20.08
C VAL A 155 14.01 -31.93 -19.39
N GLU A 156 14.92 -32.82 -19.82
CA GLU A 156 16.28 -32.89 -19.29
C GLU A 156 17.03 -31.55 -19.44
N GLU A 157 16.93 -30.88 -20.60
CA GLU A 157 17.52 -29.55 -20.82
C GLU A 157 16.96 -28.50 -19.83
N ILE A 158 15.63 -28.47 -19.66
CA ILE A 158 14.96 -27.55 -18.73
C ILE A 158 15.36 -27.84 -17.28
N MET A 159 15.47 -29.11 -16.92
CA MET A 159 15.81 -29.56 -15.57
C MET A 159 17.30 -29.40 -15.23
N ALA A 160 18.16 -29.36 -16.24
CA ALA A 160 19.56 -28.96 -16.09
C ALA A 160 19.71 -27.46 -15.77
N GLY A 161 18.65 -26.67 -15.97
CA GLY A 161 18.67 -25.22 -15.75
C GLY A 161 19.46 -24.46 -16.81
N GLU A 162 19.81 -25.12 -17.91
CA GLU A 162 20.58 -24.54 -19.01
C GLU A 162 19.63 -24.02 -20.09
N GLY A 163 19.74 -22.74 -20.43
CA GLY A 163 19.07 -22.16 -21.60
C GLY A 163 17.57 -21.87 -21.47
N ARG A 164 16.80 -22.59 -20.64
CA ARG A 164 15.34 -22.40 -20.45
C ARG A 164 14.92 -22.35 -18.98
N LYS A 165 13.83 -21.63 -18.71
CA LYS A 165 13.22 -21.48 -17.38
C LYS A 165 11.70 -21.53 -17.48
N LEU A 166 11.06 -22.01 -16.43
CA LEU A 166 9.61 -21.93 -16.30
C LEU A 166 9.23 -20.53 -15.82
N TYR A 167 8.47 -19.79 -16.61
CA TYR A 167 7.93 -18.49 -16.22
C TYR A 167 6.48 -18.64 -15.82
N VAL A 168 6.08 -17.93 -14.76
CA VAL A 168 4.71 -17.82 -14.29
C VAL A 168 4.42 -16.34 -14.13
N TRP A 169 3.38 -15.85 -14.78
CA TRP A 169 3.04 -14.43 -14.75
C TRP A 169 1.53 -14.22 -14.78
N GLY A 170 1.10 -13.08 -14.27
CA GLY A 170 -0.29 -12.68 -14.33
C GLY A 170 -0.64 -11.54 -13.39
N THR A 171 -1.93 -11.42 -13.10
CA THR A 171 -2.50 -10.34 -12.30
C THR A 171 -3.39 -10.94 -11.21
N VAL A 172 -3.25 -10.42 -10.00
CA VAL A 172 -4.16 -10.66 -8.89
C VAL A 172 -4.96 -9.39 -8.67
N SER A 173 -6.26 -9.51 -8.47
CA SER A 173 -7.11 -8.36 -8.19
C SER A 173 -7.98 -8.60 -6.96
N TYR A 174 -8.22 -7.56 -6.17
CA TYR A 174 -8.95 -7.67 -4.91
C TYR A 174 -9.51 -6.33 -4.44
N ASN A 175 -10.45 -6.40 -3.51
CA ASN A 175 -11.04 -5.24 -2.85
C ASN A 175 -10.55 -5.20 -1.39
N ASP A 176 -10.26 -4.02 -0.87
CA ASP A 176 -9.97 -3.87 0.56
C ASP A 176 -11.26 -3.73 1.39
N ILE A 177 -11.12 -3.58 2.71
CA ILE A 177 -12.28 -3.39 3.59
C ILE A 177 -12.85 -1.96 3.55
N PHE A 178 -12.09 -1.01 3.00
CA PHE A 178 -12.36 0.42 3.13
C PHE A 178 -13.11 1.02 1.94
N GLY A 179 -13.30 0.26 0.86
CA GLY A 179 -14.13 0.70 -0.25
C GLY A 179 -14.31 -0.35 -1.35
N GLU A 180 -14.88 0.10 -2.47
CA GLU A 180 -15.14 -0.73 -3.66
C GLU A 180 -14.00 -0.65 -4.70
N GLN A 181 -12.95 0.13 -4.42
CA GLN A 181 -11.80 0.20 -5.32
C GLN A 181 -11.15 -1.18 -5.45
N ARG A 182 -11.02 -1.64 -6.69
CA ARG A 182 -10.33 -2.88 -7.04
C ARG A 182 -8.85 -2.56 -7.23
N TRP A 183 -8.02 -3.20 -6.41
CA TRP A 183 -6.57 -3.14 -6.47
C TRP A 183 -6.04 -4.25 -7.35
N GLN A 184 -4.88 -4.03 -7.97
CA GLN A 184 -4.25 -5.01 -8.84
C GLN A 184 -2.76 -5.16 -8.50
N THR A 185 -2.30 -6.41 -8.49
CA THR A 185 -0.90 -6.78 -8.35
C THR A 185 -0.51 -7.63 -9.56
N ASP A 186 0.30 -7.06 -10.44
CA ASP A 186 0.93 -7.78 -11.53
C ASP A 186 2.21 -8.46 -11.03
N PHE A 187 2.47 -9.67 -11.48
CA PHE A 187 3.65 -10.41 -11.11
C PHE A 187 4.19 -11.24 -12.27
N CYS A 188 5.51 -11.41 -12.28
CA CYS A 188 6.18 -12.37 -13.14
C CYS A 188 7.37 -12.96 -12.39
N VAL A 189 7.45 -14.28 -12.46
CA VAL A 189 8.40 -15.09 -11.74
C VAL A 189 9.00 -16.08 -12.71
N SER A 190 10.32 -16.22 -12.65
CA SER A 190 11.05 -17.28 -13.33
C SER A 190 11.48 -18.36 -12.32
N ILE A 191 11.36 -19.62 -12.71
CA ILE A 191 11.71 -20.80 -11.92
C ILE A 191 12.79 -21.55 -12.70
N THR A 192 13.91 -21.78 -12.02
CA THR A 192 15.01 -22.61 -12.51
C THR A 192 15.07 -23.88 -11.68
N PHE A 193 15.06 -25.03 -12.35
CA PHE A 193 15.20 -26.33 -11.70
C PHE A 193 16.68 -26.73 -11.65
N PHE A 194 17.06 -27.44 -10.61
CA PHE A 194 18.40 -28.00 -10.43
C PHE A 194 18.28 -29.42 -9.90
N GLN A 195 19.07 -30.33 -10.46
CA GLN A 195 19.24 -31.67 -9.90
C GLN A 195 20.16 -31.63 -8.68
N VAL A 196 19.81 -32.38 -7.64
CA VAL A 196 20.61 -32.54 -6.42
C VAL A 196 21.28 -33.92 -6.46
N GLU A 197 22.45 -34.06 -5.82
CA GLU A 197 23.23 -35.31 -5.80
C GLU A 197 22.42 -36.54 -5.32
N ASP A 198 21.41 -36.34 -4.47
CA ASP A 198 20.52 -37.40 -3.98
C ASP A 198 19.48 -37.89 -5.02
N GLY A 199 19.55 -37.41 -6.26
CA GLY A 199 18.59 -37.72 -7.33
C GLY A 199 17.26 -36.95 -7.22
N GLY A 200 17.15 -36.03 -6.26
CA GLY A 200 16.02 -35.11 -6.13
C GLY A 200 16.19 -33.84 -6.98
N TYR A 201 15.16 -33.01 -7.00
CA TYR A 201 15.17 -31.70 -7.67
C TYR A 201 14.90 -30.57 -6.69
N ARG A 202 15.59 -29.45 -6.88
CA ARG A 202 15.32 -28.17 -6.22
C ARG A 202 14.92 -27.14 -7.27
N SER A 203 14.15 -26.15 -6.85
CA SER A 203 13.80 -25.01 -7.68
C SER A 203 14.25 -23.71 -7.02
N HIS A 204 14.91 -22.84 -7.77
CA HIS A 204 15.14 -21.46 -7.37
C HIS A 204 14.25 -20.55 -8.20
N TYR A 205 13.84 -19.45 -7.58
CA TYR A 205 12.93 -18.50 -8.17
C TYR A 205 13.50 -17.10 -8.17
N HIS A 206 13.19 -16.36 -9.23
CA HIS A 206 13.58 -14.96 -9.38
C HIS A 206 12.41 -14.15 -9.93
N TYR A 207 12.10 -13.05 -9.26
CA TYR A 207 11.14 -12.06 -9.72
C TYR A 207 11.67 -11.34 -10.97
N HIS A 208 10.83 -11.20 -11.99
CA HIS A 208 11.20 -10.51 -13.21
C HIS A 208 11.15 -8.98 -13.00
N PRO A 209 12.21 -8.21 -13.27
CA PRO A 209 12.31 -6.82 -12.83
C PRO A 209 11.24 -5.89 -13.43
N THR A 210 10.70 -6.20 -14.60
CA THR A 210 9.82 -5.29 -15.35
C THR A 210 8.32 -5.59 -15.25
N HIS A 211 7.92 -6.66 -14.53
CA HIS A 211 6.52 -7.10 -14.48
C HIS A 211 6.11 -7.46 -13.06
N ASN A 212 6.46 -6.59 -12.10
CA ASN A 212 6.01 -6.66 -10.70
C ASN A 212 5.53 -5.26 -10.30
N GLY A 213 4.23 -5.02 -10.48
CA GLY A 213 3.59 -3.73 -10.25
C GLY A 213 2.40 -3.87 -9.32
N MET A 214 2.15 -2.83 -8.52
CA MET A 214 0.95 -2.76 -7.68
C MET A 214 0.28 -1.42 -7.92
N THR A 215 -1.01 -1.44 -8.25
CA THR A 215 -1.82 -0.26 -8.56
C THR A 215 -3.03 -0.19 -7.67
#